data_AF-A0A1G2I5A9-F1
#
_entry.id   AF-A0A1G2I5A9-F1
#
_cell.length_a   1.000
_cell.length_b   1.000
_cell.length_c   1.000
_cell.angle_alpha   90.00
_cell.angle_beta   90.00
_cell.angle_gamma   90.00
#
_symmetry.space_group_name_H-M   'P 1'
#
loop_
_entity.id
_entity.type
_entity.pdbx_description
1 polymer ?
#
loop_
_entity_poly.entity_id
_entity_poly.type
_entity_poly.pdbx_seq_one_letter_code
_entity_poly.pdbx_strand_id
1 'polypeptide(L)' 'MSQEIETKVLDINVAAIKNKLAELGAQKIQETRLSVDWYQAKGEKEGAANWFLRITDLPHID' A
#
# COMPACT_ATOMS: atom_id res chain seq x y z
N MET A 1 8.95 11.89 15.18
CA MET A 1 7.75 11.27 14.58
C MET A 1 7.76 11.63 13.10
N SER A 2 7.71 10.65 12.20
CA SER A 2 7.50 10.96 10.78
C SER A 2 6.00 11.20 10.55
N GLN A 3 5.68 12.13 9.65
CA GLN A 3 4.32 12.33 9.16
C GLN A 3 4.26 11.76 7.74
N GLU A 4 3.27 10.93 7.48
CA GLU A 4 3.01 10.35 6.17
C GLU A 4 1.64 10.86 5.69
N ILE A 5 1.58 11.24 4.42
CA ILE A 5 0.32 11.62 3.75
C ILE A 5 0.18 10.69 2.55
N GLU A 6 -0.86 9.87 2.57
CA GLU A 6 -1.20 8.93 1.50
C GLU A 6 -2.65 9.18 1.04
N THR A 7 -2.90 9.04 -0.26
CA THR A 7 -4.24 9.09 -0.85
C THR A 7 -4.55 7.79 -1.57
N LYS A 8 -5.62 7.11 -1.15
CA LYS A 8 -6.15 5.93 -1.83
C LYS A 8 -7.13 6.36 -2.92
N VAL A 9 -6.91 5.89 -4.14
CA VAL A 9 -7.81 6.09 -5.29
C VAL A 9 -8.39 4.74 -5.69
N LEU A 10 -9.71 4.67 -5.81
CA LEU A 10 -10.45 3.47 -6.21
C LEU A 10 -10.79 3.51 -7.71
N ASP A 11 -11.24 2.38 -8.26
CA ASP A 11 -11.76 2.26 -9.62
C ASP A 11 -10.81 2.74 -10.74
N ILE A 12 -9.52 2.43 -10.58
CA ILE A 12 -8.47 2.85 -11.52
C ILE A 12 -8.48 2.01 -12.81
N ASN A 13 -8.14 2.64 -13.94
CA ASN A 13 -7.73 1.94 -15.15
C ASN A 13 -6.21 1.72 -15.13
N VAL A 14 -5.79 0.49 -14.80
CA VAL A 14 -4.38 0.13 -14.62
C VAL A 14 -3.51 0.45 -15.84
N ALA A 15 -4.00 0.21 -17.06
CA ALA A 15 -3.23 0.45 -18.27
C ALA A 15 -2.99 1.95 -18.52
N ALA A 16 -4.05 2.76 -18.36
CA ALA A 16 -3.95 4.20 -18.51
C ALA A 16 -2.99 4.82 -17.47
N ILE A 17 -3.04 4.36 -16.22
CA ILE A 17 -2.16 4.84 -15.16
C ILE A 17 -0.69 4.48 -15.45
N LYS A 18 -0.40 3.25 -15.86
CA LYS A 18 0.97 2.83 -16.22
C LYS A 18 1.55 3.69 -17.34
N ASN A 19 0.77 3.95 -18.39
CA ASN A 19 1.18 4.84 -19.48
C ASN A 19 1.45 6.25 -18.97
N LYS A 20 0.56 6.79 -18.13
CA LYS A 20 0.72 8.13 -17.60
C LYS A 20 1.95 8.28 -16.70
N LEU A 21 2.23 7.28 -15.88
CA LEU A 21 3.44 7.25 -15.05
C LEU A 21 4.71 7.25 -15.90
N ALA A 22 4.73 6.48 -17.01
CA ALA A 22 5.85 6.48 -17.94
C ALA A 22 6.05 7.85 -18.62
N GLU A 23 4.96 8.49 -19.08
CA GLU A 23 5.01 9.85 -19.65
C GLU A 23 5.57 10.89 -18.67
N LEU A 24 5.28 10.74 -17.38
CA LEU A 24 5.77 11.63 -16.33
C LEU A 24 7.21 11.34 -15.88
N GLY A 25 7.87 10.34 -16.47
CA GLY A 25 9.24 9.96 -16.13
C GLY A 25 9.36 9.19 -14.81
N ALA A 26 8.28 8.53 -14.36
CA ALA A 26 8.33 7.70 -13.17
C ALA A 26 9.32 6.55 -13.35
N GLN A 27 10.16 6.32 -12.34
CA GLN A 27 11.08 5.20 -12.29
C GLN A 27 10.48 4.06 -11.49
N LYS A 28 10.48 2.86 -12.08
CA LYS A 28 10.08 1.65 -11.37
C LYS A 28 11.17 1.30 -10.35
N ILE A 29 10.82 1.35 -9.06
CA ILE A 29 11.75 1.04 -7.97
C ILE A 29 11.80 -0.47 -7.72
N GLN A 30 10.65 -1.15 -7.73
CA GLN A 30 10.55 -2.59 -7.48
C GLN A 30 9.29 -3.17 -8.13
N GLU A 31 9.35 -4.43 -8.57
CA GLU A 31 8.16 -5.28 -8.71
C GLU A 31 8.13 -6.21 -7.50
N THR A 32 7.10 -6.09 -6.67
CA THR A 32 6.94 -6.94 -5.49
C THR A 32 5.47 -7.07 -5.17
N ARG A 33 5.12 -8.17 -4.51
CA ARG A 33 3.80 -8.33 -3.92
C ARG A 33 3.88 -7.89 -2.48
N LEU A 34 3.13 -6.86 -2.15
CA LEU A 34 2.94 -6.43 -0.78
C LEU A 34 2.04 -7.45 -0.06
N SER A 35 2.61 -8.21 0.88
CA SER A 35 1.84 -9.04 1.82
C SER A 35 1.78 -8.35 3.17
N VAL A 36 0.58 -8.30 3.76
CA VAL A 36 0.33 -7.53 4.97
C VAL A 36 -0.49 -8.34 5.96
N ASP A 37 0.10 -8.57 7.14
CA ASP A 37 -0.62 -9.11 8.28
C ASP A 37 -1.00 -7.97 9.24
N TRP A 38 -2.30 -7.82 9.46
CA TRP A 38 -2.87 -6.83 10.35
C TRP A 38 -3.24 -7.47 11.69
N TYR A 39 -2.76 -6.86 12.77
CA TYR A 39 -3.04 -7.29 14.13
C TYR A 39 -3.76 -6.18 14.88
N GLN A 40 -4.76 -6.59 15.67
CA GLN A 40 -5.52 -5.74 16.57
C GLN A 40 -5.68 -6.42 17.93
N ALA A 41 -5.96 -5.63 18.96
CA ALA A 41 -6.25 -6.19 20.28
C ALA A 41 -7.52 -7.06 20.23
N LYS A 42 -7.53 -8.15 20.99
CA LYS A 42 -8.65 -9.09 21.02
C LYS A 42 -9.92 -8.37 21.50
N GLY A 43 -10.98 -8.42 20.69
CA GLY A 43 -12.28 -7.82 21.00
C GLY A 43 -12.50 -6.42 20.43
N GLU A 44 -11.48 -5.82 19.81
CA GLU A 44 -11.68 -4.58 19.06
C GLU A 44 -12.37 -4.85 17.72
N LYS A 45 -13.26 -3.92 17.34
CA LYS A 45 -13.96 -3.95 16.05
C LYS A 45 -13.19 -3.11 15.04
N GLU A 46 -13.21 -3.54 13.78
CA GLU A 46 -12.66 -2.78 12.67
C GLU A 46 -13.29 -1.38 12.62
N GLY A 47 -12.45 -0.35 12.56
CA GLY A 47 -12.87 1.06 12.59
C GLY A 47 -13.04 1.69 13.98
N ALA A 48 -12.90 0.93 15.07
CA ALA A 48 -12.93 1.47 16.44
C ALA A 48 -11.54 1.77 17.03
N ALA A 49 -10.48 1.19 16.46
CA ALA A 49 -9.11 1.34 16.93
C ALA A 49 -8.43 2.57 16.29
N ASN A 50 -7.70 3.34 17.10
CA ASN A 50 -6.91 4.48 16.64
C ASN A 50 -5.54 4.07 16.07
N TRP A 51 -5.18 2.79 16.19
CA TRP A 51 -3.90 2.24 15.76
C TRP A 51 -4.07 0.77 15.39
N PHE A 52 -3.24 0.31 14.46
CA PHE A 52 -3.13 -1.09 14.07
C PHE A 52 -1.66 -1.46 14.01
N LEU A 53 -1.31 -2.69 14.37
CA LEU A 53 0.03 -3.22 14.13
C LEU A 53 0.04 -3.92 12.77
N ARG A 54 0.96 -3.52 11.91
CA ARG A 54 1.16 -4.11 10.60
C ARG A 54 2.54 -4.73 10.50
N ILE A 55 2.61 -6.02 10.17
CA ILE A 55 3.86 -6.67 9.76
C ILE A 55 3.81 -6.80 8.24
N THR A 56 4.86 -6.34 7.57
CA THR A 56 4.96 -6.30 6.11
C THR A 56 6.15 -7.14 5.67
N ASP A 57 5.91 -8.06 4.75
CA ASP A 57 6.96 -8.79 4.03
C ASP A 57 6.94 -8.39 2.56
N LEU A 58 8.13 -8.18 2.00
CA LEU A 58 8.35 -7.76 0.61
C LEU A 58 9.18 -8.82 -0.12
N PRO A 59 8.58 -9.98 -0.44
CA PRO A 59 9.30 -11.01 -1.18
C PRO A 59 9.69 -10.48 -2.56
N HIS A 60 10.91 -10.81 -2.98
CA HIS A 60 11.35 -10.54 -4.34
C HIS A 60 10.63 -11.51 -5.27
N ILE A 61 10.09 -11.00 -6.39
CA ILE A 61 9.42 -11.79 -7.41
C ILE A 61 10.30 -11.72 -8.64
N ASP A 62 10.83 -12.87 -9.05
CA ASP A 62 11.62 -13.05 -10.29
C ASP A 62 10.74 -12.97 -11.55
#